data_AF-C0E250-F1
#
_entry.id   AF-C0E250-F1
#
_cell.length_a   1.000
_cell.length_b   1.000
_cell.length_c   1.000
_cell.angle_alpha   90.00
_cell.angle_beta   90.00
_cell.angle_gamma   90.00
#
_symmetry.space_group_name_H-M   'P 1'
#
loop_
_entity.id
_entity.type
_entity.pdbx_description
1 polymer ?
#
loop_
_entity_poly.entity_id
_entity_poly.type
_entity_poly.pdbx_seq_one_letter_code
_entity_poly.pdbx_strand_id
1 'polypeptide(L)'
;MVRGPVPKRSDQRRRRNKPEADVPATVVAMGQQVVRPPTEDRNWHPYAKQWFRSLKRSGQAQFYQESDWQEARLVCWLITQELSSPTGARAGMMDVIFSRADALMTTEGARRRLRVELITPKVADEAREATVSIMEQYRADLA
;
A
#
# COMPACT_ATOMS: atom_id res chain seq x y z
N MET A 1 19.57 -6.84 9.73
CA MET A 1 19.38 -8.22 9.19
C MET A 1 18.63 -8.12 7.88
N VAL A 2 19.31 -8.27 6.74
CA VAL A 2 18.65 -8.24 5.43
C VAL A 2 17.99 -9.61 5.23
N ARG A 3 16.66 -9.66 5.35
CA ARG A 3 15.86 -10.83 4.95
C ARG A 3 16.06 -11.04 3.44
N GLY A 4 16.08 -12.29 2.99
CA GLY A 4 16.53 -12.73 1.66
C GLY A 4 15.90 -12.00 0.44
N PRO A 5 16.34 -12.36 -0.78
CA PRO A 5 15.98 -11.66 -2.01
C PRO A 5 14.47 -11.41 -2.14
N VAL A 6 14.09 -10.23 -2.64
CA VAL A 6 12.69 -9.86 -2.82
C VAL A 6 11.96 -10.93 -3.65
N PRO A 7 10.83 -11.47 -3.18
CA PRO A 7 10.10 -12.51 -3.91
C PRO A 7 9.68 -12.07 -5.33
N LYS A 8 9.66 -13.02 -6.28
CA LYS A 8 9.10 -12.80 -7.63
C LYS A 8 7.57 -12.63 -7.57
N ARG A 9 6.99 -11.83 -8.47
CA ARG A 9 5.52 -11.72 -8.62
C ARG A 9 4.90 -13.08 -8.95
N SER A 10 3.64 -13.25 -8.60
CA SER A 10 2.85 -14.46 -8.86
C SER A 10 2.89 -14.92 -10.32
N ASP A 11 2.79 -14.00 -11.28
CA ASP A 11 2.88 -14.24 -12.74
C ASP A 11 4.26 -14.75 -13.19
N GLN A 12 5.32 -14.42 -12.45
CA GLN A 12 6.70 -14.84 -12.70
C GLN A 12 7.10 -16.11 -11.94
N ARG A 13 6.17 -16.70 -11.17
CA ARG A 13 6.39 -17.95 -10.43
C ARG A 13 5.80 -19.13 -11.21
N ARG A 14 6.65 -20.01 -11.74
CA ARG A 14 6.22 -21.37 -12.12
C ARG A 14 6.09 -22.21 -10.85
N ARG A 15 4.87 -22.60 -10.47
CA ARG A 15 4.61 -23.47 -9.31
C ARG A 15 4.62 -24.94 -9.73
N ARG A 16 5.33 -25.79 -8.98
CA ARG A 16 5.26 -27.25 -9.09
C ARG A 16 4.29 -27.89 -8.08
N ASN A 17 4.03 -27.26 -6.94
CA ASN A 17 3.06 -27.71 -5.92
C ASN A 17 2.22 -26.54 -5.39
N LYS A 18 0.93 -26.79 -5.15
CA LYS A 18 -0.03 -25.86 -4.51
C LYS A 18 -0.03 -26.15 -3.01
N PRO A 19 0.41 -25.24 -2.13
CA PRO A 19 0.26 -25.45 -0.70
C PRO A 19 -1.19 -25.08 -0.32
N GLU A 20 -1.99 -26.10 -0.05
CA GLU A 20 -3.08 -25.99 0.91
C GLU A 20 -2.49 -26.01 2.32
N ALA A 21 -3.10 -25.26 3.24
CA ALA A 21 -2.80 -25.24 4.67
C ALA A 21 -1.50 -24.55 5.13
N ASP A 22 -1.57 -23.22 5.31
CA ASP A 22 -1.03 -22.55 6.51
C ASP A 22 -1.57 -21.11 6.55
N VAL A 23 -2.89 -20.96 6.70
CA VAL A 23 -3.50 -19.62 6.82
C VAL A 23 -3.38 -19.21 8.28
N PRO A 24 -2.57 -18.20 8.64
CA PRO A 24 -2.54 -17.70 10.00
C PRO A 24 -3.93 -17.23 10.40
N ALA A 25 -4.38 -17.65 11.58
CA ALA A 25 -5.67 -17.23 12.12
C ALA A 25 -5.74 -15.70 12.15
N THR A 26 -6.67 -15.14 11.37
CA THR A 26 -6.88 -13.69 11.32
C THR A 26 -7.70 -13.33 12.55
N VAL A 27 -7.07 -12.68 13.52
CA VAL A 27 -7.77 -12.19 14.72
C VAL A 27 -8.24 -10.76 14.45
N VAL A 28 -9.54 -10.54 14.54
CA VAL A 28 -10.13 -9.20 14.43
C VAL A 28 -9.98 -8.50 15.78
N ALA A 29 -9.12 -7.47 15.83
CA ALA A 29 -9.00 -6.63 17.03
C ALA A 29 -10.23 -5.72 17.14
N MET A 30 -10.88 -5.70 18.31
CA MET A 30 -12.13 -4.95 18.55
C MET A 30 -12.01 -3.41 18.46
N GLY A 31 -10.82 -2.87 18.15
CA GLY A 31 -10.55 -1.43 18.09
C GLY A 31 -10.45 -0.84 16.68
N GLN A 32 -10.68 -1.60 15.62
CA GLN A 32 -10.42 -1.11 14.26
C GLN A 32 -11.56 -0.19 13.77
N GLN A 33 -11.47 1.09 14.12
CA GLN A 33 -12.30 2.14 13.54
C GLN A 33 -11.81 2.50 12.13
N VAL A 34 -12.73 2.95 11.27
CA VAL A 34 -12.36 3.52 9.97
C VAL A 34 -11.53 4.77 10.19
N VAL A 35 -10.22 4.68 9.92
CA VAL A 35 -9.31 5.80 10.17
C VAL A 35 -9.32 6.76 9.00
N ARG A 36 -9.66 8.03 9.28
CA ARG A 36 -9.54 9.11 8.30
C ARG A 36 -8.07 9.56 8.22
N PRO A 37 -7.46 9.59 7.03
CA PRO A 37 -6.11 10.10 6.87
C PRO A 37 -6.01 11.56 7.37
N PRO A 38 -4.96 11.93 8.12
CA PRO A 38 -4.83 13.28 8.62
C PRO A 38 -4.52 14.27 7.49
N THR A 39 -4.79 15.55 7.76
CA THR A 39 -4.38 16.63 6.87
C THR A 39 -2.86 16.74 6.82
N GLU A 40 -2.34 17.05 5.64
CA GLU A 40 -0.91 17.34 5.47
C GLU A 40 -0.53 18.67 6.12
N ASP A 41 0.71 18.78 6.56
CA ASP A 41 1.24 20.02 7.10
C ASP A 41 1.61 21.00 5.97
N ARG A 42 1.20 22.26 6.12
CA ARG A 42 1.51 23.33 5.16
C ARG A 42 3.00 23.69 5.15
N ASN A 43 3.73 23.43 6.22
CA ASN A 43 5.14 23.75 6.34
C ASN A 43 6.07 22.66 5.80
N TRP A 44 5.53 21.49 5.42
CA TRP A 44 6.34 20.44 4.83
C TRP A 44 6.93 20.83 3.48
N HIS A 45 8.11 20.26 3.22
CA HIS A 45 8.79 20.37 1.94
C HIS A 45 7.88 19.82 0.81
N PRO A 46 7.90 20.42 -0.41
CA PRO A 46 7.04 19.98 -1.51
C PRO A 46 7.10 18.47 -1.81
N TYR A 47 8.28 17.86 -1.77
CA TYR A 47 8.42 16.40 -1.96
C TYR A 47 7.78 15.58 -0.83
N ALA A 48 7.87 16.02 0.43
CA ALA A 48 7.21 15.36 1.54
C ALA A 48 5.68 15.40 1.38
N LYS A 49 5.12 16.55 0.97
CA LYS A 49 3.69 16.68 0.67
C LYS A 49 3.26 15.75 -0.46
N GLN A 50 4.00 15.71 -1.55
CA GLN A 50 3.68 14.85 -2.69
C GLN A 50 3.72 13.37 -2.31
N TRP A 51 4.73 12.96 -1.54
CA TRP A 51 4.83 11.60 -1.02
C TRP A 51 3.67 11.25 -0.07
N PHE A 52 3.32 12.14 0.87
CA PHE A 52 2.17 11.92 1.75
C PHE A 52 0.84 11.82 0.98
N ARG A 53 0.68 12.62 -0.08
CA ARG A 53 -0.51 12.56 -0.96
C ARG A 53 -0.57 11.27 -1.77
N SER A 54 0.57 10.77 -2.27
CA SER A 54 0.59 9.49 -2.97
C SER A 54 0.26 8.33 -2.02
N LEU A 55 0.74 8.42 -0.78
CA LEU A 55 0.41 7.47 0.28
C LEU A 55 -1.11 7.40 0.52
N LYS A 56 -1.78 8.55 0.66
CA LYS A 56 -3.25 8.64 0.81
C LYS A 56 -4.05 7.99 -0.33
N ARG A 57 -3.48 7.91 -1.53
CA ARG A 57 -4.11 7.32 -2.73
C ARG A 57 -3.71 5.86 -2.95
N SER A 58 -2.79 5.34 -2.15
CA SER A 58 -2.26 4.00 -2.33
C SER A 58 -3.27 2.95 -1.86
N GLY A 59 -3.33 1.81 -2.55
CA GLY A 59 -4.28 0.74 -2.23
C GLY A 59 -4.14 0.22 -0.81
N GLN A 60 -2.91 0.16 -0.27
CA GLN A 60 -2.67 -0.32 1.10
C GLN A 60 -3.15 0.65 2.19
N ALA A 61 -3.30 1.94 1.89
CA ALA A 61 -3.69 2.94 2.89
C ALA A 61 -5.10 2.69 3.45
N GLN A 62 -5.93 1.89 2.77
CA GLN A 62 -7.23 1.44 3.29
C GLN A 62 -7.11 0.60 4.57
N PHE A 63 -5.93 0.02 4.83
CA PHE A 63 -5.65 -0.81 6.00
C PHE A 63 -4.87 -0.07 7.09
N TYR A 64 -4.49 1.18 6.86
CA TYR A 64 -3.71 1.94 7.83
C TYR A 64 -4.52 2.29 9.06
N GLN A 65 -3.86 2.14 10.20
CA GLN A 65 -4.34 2.59 11.49
C GLN A 65 -3.82 4.00 11.78
N GLU A 66 -4.28 4.59 12.89
CA GLU A 66 -3.83 5.92 13.32
C GLU A 66 -2.32 5.97 13.55
N SER A 67 -1.74 4.89 14.08
CA SER A 67 -0.29 4.74 14.27
C SER A 67 0.47 4.84 12.96
N ASP A 68 0.00 4.19 11.89
CA ASP A 68 0.62 4.26 10.56
C ASP A 68 0.58 5.69 10.01
N TRP A 69 -0.53 6.41 10.23
CA TRP A 69 -0.64 7.81 9.81
C TRP A 69 0.28 8.73 10.61
N GLN A 70 0.49 8.47 11.91
CA GLN A 70 1.48 9.23 12.69
C GLN A 70 2.91 8.93 12.26
N GLU A 71 3.23 7.66 11.97
CA GLU A 71 4.52 7.28 11.38
C GLU A 71 4.74 8.02 10.05
N ALA A 72 3.72 8.07 9.18
CA ALA A 72 3.80 8.79 7.92
C ALA A 72 4.04 10.30 8.10
N ARG A 73 3.41 10.93 9.11
CA ARG A 73 3.67 12.34 9.46
C ARG A 73 5.09 12.56 9.94
N LEU A 74 5.61 11.66 10.78
CA LEU A 74 6.99 11.72 11.26
C LEU A 74 7.99 11.60 10.11
N VAL A 75 7.75 10.67 9.18
CA VAL A 75 8.57 10.52 7.97
C VAL A 75 8.53 11.79 7.11
N CYS A 76 7.37 12.41 6.93
CA CYS A 76 7.27 13.67 6.19
C CYS A 76 8.01 14.83 6.86
N TRP A 77 7.97 14.87 8.19
CA TRP A 77 8.75 15.83 8.97
C TRP A 77 10.25 15.60 8.78
N LEU A 78 10.74 14.37 8.87
CA LEU A 78 12.14 14.02 8.62
C LEU A 78 12.60 14.37 7.20
N ILE A 79 11.80 14.04 6.18
CA ILE A 79 12.05 14.44 4.78
C ILE A 79 12.17 15.97 4.69
N THR A 80 11.28 16.70 5.36
CA THR A 80 11.31 18.16 5.36
C THR A 80 12.59 18.69 5.99
N GLN A 81 13.02 18.16 7.12
CA GLN A 81 14.27 18.57 7.78
C GLN A 81 15.50 18.30 6.91
N GLU A 82 15.61 17.10 6.33
CA GLU A 82 16.78 16.72 5.53
C GLU A 82 16.85 17.47 4.20
N LEU A 83 15.72 17.65 3.52
CA LEU A 83 15.70 18.36 2.23
C LEU A 83 15.78 19.88 2.36
N SER A 84 15.43 20.43 3.53
CA SER A 84 15.57 21.87 3.80
C SER A 84 16.93 22.21 4.44
N SER A 85 17.78 21.21 4.69
CA SER A 85 19.10 21.40 5.28
C SER A 85 20.03 22.18 4.34
N PRO A 86 20.73 23.23 4.82
CA PRO A 86 21.66 24.00 3.99
C PRO A 86 22.89 23.18 3.57
N THR A 87 23.22 22.12 4.30
CA THR A 87 24.34 21.22 3.97
C THR A 87 23.94 20.08 3.05
N GLY A 88 22.68 20.06 2.58
CA GLY A 88 22.11 18.96 1.82
C GLY A 88 21.70 17.77 2.69
N ALA A 89 21.05 16.80 2.04
CA ALA A 89 20.50 15.60 2.67
C ALA A 89 21.60 14.60 3.04
N ARG A 90 21.57 14.11 4.29
CA ARG A 90 22.56 13.16 4.80
C ARG A 90 22.18 11.74 4.41
N ALA A 91 23.10 11.00 3.80
CA ALA A 91 22.87 9.63 3.35
C ALA A 91 22.31 8.72 4.47
N GLY A 92 22.90 8.76 5.67
CA GLY A 92 22.44 7.94 6.79
C GLY A 92 21.02 8.26 7.26
N MET A 93 20.58 9.53 7.18
CA MET A 93 19.19 9.87 7.50
C MET A 93 18.24 9.47 6.37
N MET A 94 18.68 9.58 5.12
CA MET A 94 17.91 9.08 3.97
C MET A 94 17.64 7.58 4.07
N ASP A 95 18.61 6.78 4.53
CA ASP A 95 18.41 5.35 4.77
C ASP A 95 17.35 5.08 5.85
N VAL A 96 17.31 5.90 6.92
CA VAL A 96 16.26 5.82 7.95
C VAL A 96 14.89 6.18 7.37
N ILE A 97 14.81 7.26 6.60
CA ILE A 97 13.57 7.70 5.93
C ILE A 97 13.06 6.58 5.00
N PHE A 98 13.92 6.00 4.18
CA PHE A 98 13.53 4.93 3.25
C PHE A 98 13.11 3.66 3.97
N SER A 99 13.80 3.28 5.05
CA SER A 99 13.42 2.12 5.88
C SER A 99 12.02 2.29 6.48
N ARG A 100 11.73 3.49 7.02
CA ARG A 100 10.42 3.84 7.60
C ARG A 100 9.32 3.89 6.54
N ALA A 101 9.62 4.47 5.37
CA ALA A 101 8.72 4.44 4.22
C ALA A 101 8.46 3.01 3.70
N ASP A 102 9.45 2.13 3.75
CA ASP A 102 9.29 0.72 3.38
C ASP A 102 8.39 -0.03 4.37
N ALA A 103 8.44 0.31 5.67
CA ALA A 103 7.55 -0.26 6.68
C ALA A 103 6.06 0.04 6.39
N LEU A 104 5.79 1.21 5.80
CA LEU A 104 4.47 1.59 5.29
C LEU A 104 4.13 0.94 3.93
N MET A 105 4.93 -0.01 3.44
CA MET A 105 4.67 -0.72 2.17
C MET A 105 4.60 0.19 0.93
N THR A 106 5.31 1.32 0.95
CA THR A 106 5.27 2.30 -0.15
C THR A 106 5.90 1.76 -1.44
N THR A 107 6.89 0.87 -1.35
CA THR A 107 7.55 0.24 -2.50
C THR A 107 6.94 -1.11 -2.87
N GLU A 108 7.09 -1.50 -4.14
CA GLU A 108 6.71 -2.85 -4.57
C GLU A 108 7.53 -3.91 -3.83
N GLY A 109 8.81 -3.64 -3.56
CA GLY A 109 9.67 -4.54 -2.81
C GLY A 109 9.13 -4.82 -1.41
N ALA A 110 8.72 -3.78 -0.68
CA ALA A 110 8.11 -3.92 0.64
C ALA A 110 6.81 -4.74 0.59
N ARG A 111 5.93 -4.48 -0.39
CA ARG A 111 4.69 -5.26 -0.58
C ARG A 111 4.96 -6.73 -0.89
N ARG A 112 5.89 -7.02 -1.80
CA ARG A 112 6.28 -8.39 -2.16
C ARG A 112 6.87 -9.18 -0.99
N ARG A 113 7.63 -8.54 -0.08
CA ARG A 113 8.14 -9.20 1.14
C ARG A 113 7.00 -9.68 2.04
N LEU A 114 5.88 -8.98 2.05
CA LEU A 114 4.65 -9.35 2.76
C LEU A 114 3.67 -10.16 1.90
N ARG A 115 4.07 -10.55 0.68
CA ARG A 115 3.21 -11.26 -0.30
C ARG A 115 1.93 -10.49 -0.67
N VAL A 116 1.97 -9.16 -0.55
CA VAL A 116 0.90 -8.27 -1.01
C VAL A 116 1.18 -7.89 -2.46
N GLU A 117 0.21 -8.13 -3.34
CA GLU A 117 0.27 -7.72 -4.74
C GLU A 117 -0.89 -6.76 -5.02
N LEU A 118 -0.57 -5.57 -5.55
CA LEU A 118 -1.58 -4.63 -6.01
C LEU A 118 -1.91 -4.97 -7.45
N ILE A 119 -3.17 -5.38 -7.68
CA ILE A 119 -3.70 -5.62 -9.02
C ILE A 119 -4.49 -4.38 -9.40
N THR A 120 -4.14 -3.76 -10.52
CA THR A 120 -4.99 -2.71 -11.10
C THR A 120 -6.20 -3.42 -11.71
N PRO A 121 -7.44 -3.17 -11.23
CA PRO A 121 -8.62 -3.75 -11.85
C PRO A 121 -8.66 -3.29 -13.31
N LYS A 122 -8.84 -4.23 -14.26
CA LYS A 122 -9.13 -3.87 -15.65
C LYS A 122 -10.58 -3.39 -15.68
N VAL A 123 -10.76 -2.08 -15.51
CA VAL A 123 -12.07 -1.42 -15.35
C VAL A 123 -13.05 -1.65 -16.53
N ALA A 124 -12.62 -2.24 -17.65
CA ALA A 124 -13.46 -2.39 -18.84
C ALA A 124 -14.26 -3.70 -18.93
N ASP A 125 -13.78 -4.81 -18.37
CA ASP A 125 -14.39 -6.13 -18.61
C ASP A 125 -15.36 -6.54 -17.51
N GLU A 126 -15.01 -6.40 -16.23
CA GLU A 126 -15.83 -6.89 -15.12
C GLU A 126 -17.17 -6.16 -14.96
N ALA A 127 -17.21 -4.84 -15.19
CA ALA A 127 -18.46 -4.08 -15.14
C ALA A 127 -19.37 -4.38 -16.34
N ARG A 128 -18.79 -4.65 -17.52
CA ARG A 128 -19.55 -5.08 -18.71
C ARG A 128 -20.06 -6.50 -18.55
N GLU A 129 -19.25 -7.43 -18.06
CA GLU A 129 -19.65 -8.81 -17.79
C GLU A 129 -20.74 -8.88 -16.72
N ALA A 130 -20.63 -8.12 -15.63
CA ALA A 130 -21.67 -8.03 -14.61
C ALA A 130 -22.99 -7.47 -15.18
N THR A 131 -22.92 -6.46 -16.06
CA THR A 131 -24.10 -5.88 -16.70
C THR A 131 -24.76 -6.86 -17.68
N VAL A 132 -23.96 -7.58 -18.48
CA VAL A 132 -24.44 -8.59 -19.44
C VAL A 132 -25.08 -9.76 -18.68
N SER A 133 -24.46 -10.21 -17.59
CA SER A 133 -24.99 -11.28 -16.74
C SER A 133 -26.36 -10.94 -16.13
N ILE A 134 -26.54 -9.71 -15.63
CA ILE A 134 -27.83 -9.23 -15.09
C ILE A 134 -28.89 -9.14 -16.20
N MET A 135 -28.52 -8.68 -17.40
CA MET A 135 -29.44 -8.59 -18.53
C MET A 135 -29.87 -9.95 -19.08
N GLU A 136 -28.97 -10.95 -19.05
CA GLU A 136 -29.30 -12.34 -19.41
C GLU A 136 -30.28 -12.98 -18.42
N GLN A 137 -30.07 -12.76 -17.12
CA GLN A 137 -31.02 -13.21 -16.09
C GLN A 137 -32.40 -12.59 -16.29
N TYR A 138 -32.47 -11.28 -16.55
CA TYR A 138 -33.75 -10.60 -16.81
C TYR A 138 -34.45 -11.12 -18.08
N ARG A 139 -33.70 -11.49 -19.11
CA ARG A 139 -34.24 -12.09 -20.35
C ARG A 139 -34.80 -13.49 -20.11
N ALA A 140 -34.18 -14.27 -19.22
CA ALA A 140 -34.65 -15.62 -18.89
C ALA A 140 -35.95 -15.60 -18.06
N ASP A 141 -36.11 -14.62 -17.17
CA ASP A 141 -37.30 -14.48 -16.32
C ASP A 141 -38.54 -13.98 -17.08
N LEU A 142 -38.37 -13.44 -18.30
CA LEU A 142 -39.44 -12.91 -19.15
C LEU A 142 -39.91 -13.90 -20.24
N ALA A 143 -39.33 -15.10 -20.32
CA ALA A 143 -39.69 -16.16 -21.28
C ALA A 143 -40.54 -17.26 -20.64
#